data_AF-A0A1C6S1L4-F1
#
_entry.id   AF-A0A1C6S1L4-F1
#
_cell.length_a   1.000
_cell.length_b   1.000
_cell.length_c   1.000
_cell.angle_alpha   90.00
_cell.angle_beta   90.00
_cell.angle_gamma   90.00
#
_symmetry.space_group_name_H-M   'P 1'
#
loop_
_entity.id
_entity.type
_entity.pdbx_description
1 polymer ?
#
loop_
_entity_poly.entity_id
_entity_poly.type
_entity_poly.pdbx_seq_one_letter_code
_entity_poly.pdbx_strand_id
1 'polypeptide(L)'
;MAFPQAARSRRSPGPVSAMSALPAPRPALAVPAIPPKYVLYLQARLLEAEASLAAMTGRYERTKARFDRCYARQGITPEADIVNYISAKTMNPELKFWYSKVEHFQREVAAYGSALTGLEAARRMLGEDGHRVQVENGRVRNSRRGLNRAS
;
A
#
# COMPACT_ATOMS: atom_id res chain seq x y z
N MET A 1 49.89 1.65 63.49
CA MET A 1 49.86 3.06 63.96
C MET A 1 48.95 3.81 62.99
N ALA A 2 47.69 4.05 63.34
CA ALA A 2 47.18 5.17 64.14
C ALA A 2 46.76 6.36 63.25
N PHE A 3 45.45 6.61 63.20
CA PHE A 3 44.80 7.80 62.64
C PHE A 3 45.18 9.07 63.43
N PRO A 4 44.97 10.27 62.85
CA PRO A 4 43.88 11.14 63.36
C PRO A 4 43.02 11.76 62.22
N GLN A 5 41.68 11.74 62.34
CA GLN A 5 40.77 12.82 62.82
C GLN A 5 40.80 14.12 61.98
N ALA A 6 39.74 14.44 61.22
CA ALA A 6 38.52 15.19 61.61
C ALA A 6 38.83 16.69 61.87
N ALA A 7 38.09 17.72 61.45
CA ALA A 7 36.74 17.89 60.92
C ALA A 7 36.62 19.32 60.32
N ARG A 8 35.62 19.57 59.46
CA ARG A 8 34.75 20.75 59.62
C ARG A 8 33.49 20.67 58.76
N SER A 9 32.38 20.56 59.47
CA SER A 9 31.00 20.75 59.01
C SER A 9 30.76 22.19 58.54
N ARG A 10 29.93 22.38 57.50
CA ARG A 10 28.70 23.21 57.58
C ARG A 10 27.95 23.35 56.23
N ARG A 11 26.62 23.25 56.37
CA ARG A 11 25.51 23.82 55.56
C ARG A 11 24.97 22.98 54.38
N SER A 12 23.84 22.32 54.62
CA SER A 12 22.71 22.23 53.68
C SER A 12 21.94 23.57 53.71
N PRO A 13 21.22 23.99 52.64
CA PRO A 13 19.95 23.35 52.26
C PRO A 13 19.62 23.36 50.76
N GLY A 14 18.66 22.50 50.36
CA GLY A 14 17.84 22.74 49.17
C GLY A 14 17.62 21.51 48.30
N PRO A 15 16.37 21.02 48.15
CA PRO A 15 16.06 20.01 47.16
C PRO A 15 16.11 20.70 45.80
N VAL A 16 17.07 20.33 44.95
CA VAL A 16 16.93 20.63 43.52
C VAL A 16 15.79 19.75 43.01
N SER A 17 14.62 20.36 42.88
CA SER A 17 13.49 19.88 42.12
C SER A 17 14.00 19.14 40.88
N ALA A 18 13.80 17.83 40.87
CA ALA A 18 13.80 17.09 39.62
C ALA A 18 12.65 17.66 38.79
N MET A 19 12.94 18.67 37.95
CA MET A 19 12.07 18.93 36.82
C MET A 19 12.10 17.65 36.00
N SER A 20 11.01 16.87 36.06
CA SER A 20 10.63 15.98 34.98
C SER A 20 10.66 16.82 33.71
N ALA A 21 11.80 16.79 33.02
CA ALA A 21 11.91 17.29 31.67
C ALA A 21 10.94 16.43 30.87
N LEU A 22 9.75 16.97 30.61
CA LEU A 22 8.83 16.40 29.66
C LEU A 22 9.65 16.16 28.38
N PRO A 23 9.70 14.92 27.87
CA PRO A 23 10.49 14.64 26.68
C PRO A 23 10.01 15.58 25.57
N ALA A 24 10.96 16.30 24.98
CA ALA A 24 10.69 17.20 23.86
C ALA A 24 9.83 16.46 22.83
N PRO A 25 8.79 17.10 22.26
CA PRO A 25 7.97 16.47 21.25
C PRO A 25 8.90 15.98 20.14
N ARG A 26 8.87 14.66 19.87
CA ARG A 26 9.63 14.07 18.77
C ARG A 26 9.27 14.86 17.51
N PRO A 27 10.25 15.32 16.72
CA PRO A 27 9.94 15.98 15.45
C PRO A 27 9.04 15.04 14.65
N ALA A 28 7.87 15.54 14.26
CA ALA A 28 6.99 14.82 13.36
C ALA A 28 7.83 14.49 12.12
N LEU A 29 8.05 13.20 11.87
CA LEU A 29 8.69 12.73 10.66
C LEU A 29 7.94 13.37 9.50
N ALA A 30 8.61 14.26 8.76
CA ALA A 30 8.07 14.80 7.54
C ALA A 30 7.86 13.61 6.60
N VAL A 31 6.61 13.17 6.48
CA VAL A 31 6.29 12.06 5.58
C VAL A 31 6.54 12.56 4.17
N PRO A 32 7.39 11.89 3.38
CA PRO A 32 7.55 12.27 1.98
C PRO A 32 6.20 12.09 1.27
N ALA A 33 5.67 13.20 0.75
CA ALA A 33 4.44 13.19 -0.02
C ALA A 33 4.63 12.29 -1.26
N ILE A 34 3.74 11.31 -1.43
CA ILE A 34 3.76 10.44 -2.60
C ILE A 34 3.40 11.28 -3.83
N PRO A 35 4.23 11.32 -4.89
CA PRO A 35 3.92 12.11 -6.07
C PRO A 35 2.62 11.62 -6.73
N PRO A 36 1.66 12.50 -7.06
CA PRO A 36 0.42 12.11 -7.74
C PRO A 36 0.67 11.35 -9.07
N LYS A 37 1.75 11.69 -9.77
CA LYS A 37 2.19 11.00 -10.98
C LYS A 37 2.50 9.52 -10.76
N TYR A 38 2.99 9.16 -9.58
CA TYR A 38 3.30 7.78 -9.24
C TYR A 38 2.03 6.95 -9.05
N VAL A 39 0.99 7.53 -8.43
CA VAL A 39 -0.33 6.88 -8.30
C VAL A 39 -0.95 6.65 -9.66
N LEU A 40 -0.93 7.66 -10.55
CA LEU A 40 -1.43 7.53 -11.92
C LEU A 40 -0.67 6.47 -12.73
N TYR A 41 0.66 6.40 -12.55
CA TYR A 41 1.49 5.35 -13.15
C TYR A 41 1.05 3.96 -12.69
N LEU A 42 0.89 3.75 -11.39
CA LEU A 42 0.46 2.45 -10.85
C LEU A 42 -0.94 2.06 -11.35
N GLN A 43 -1.87 3.01 -11.46
CA GLN A 43 -3.19 2.76 -12.05
C GLN A 43 -3.11 2.35 -13.51
N ALA A 44 -2.29 3.05 -14.32
CA ALA A 44 -2.09 2.70 -15.72
C ALA A 44 -1.47 1.30 -15.86
N ARG A 45 -0.45 0.97 -15.05
CA ARG A 45 0.18 -0.35 -15.04
C ARG A 45 -0.76 -1.46 -14.60
N LEU A 46 -1.64 -1.19 -13.62
CA LEU A 46 -2.66 -2.14 -13.20
C LEU A 46 -3.62 -2.46 -14.35
N LEU A 47 -4.15 -1.44 -15.04
CA LEU A 47 -5.05 -1.63 -16.18
C LEU A 47 -4.38 -2.38 -17.34
N GLU A 48 -3.12 -2.06 -17.63
CA GLU A 48 -2.32 -2.75 -18.64
C GLU A 48 -2.11 -4.23 -18.27
N ALA A 49 -1.82 -4.53 -17.00
CA ALA A 49 -1.65 -5.88 -16.51
C ALA A 49 -2.96 -6.68 -16.56
N GLU A 50 -4.10 -6.07 -16.21
CA GLU A 50 -5.43 -6.70 -16.31
C GLU A 50 -5.81 -7.02 -17.76
N ALA A 51 -5.62 -6.07 -18.68
CA ALA A 51 -5.86 -6.30 -20.11
C ALA A 51 -4.96 -7.40 -20.66
N SER A 52 -3.68 -7.41 -20.26
CA SER A 52 -2.72 -8.43 -20.65
C SER A 52 -3.08 -9.80 -20.06
N LEU A 53 -3.53 -9.86 -18.80
CA LEU A 53 -4.00 -11.08 -18.15
C LEU A 53 -5.19 -11.69 -18.90
N ALA A 54 -6.19 -10.87 -19.24
CA ALA A 54 -7.34 -11.31 -20.02
C ALA A 54 -6.91 -11.87 -21.39
N ALA A 55 -6.01 -11.14 -22.08
CA ALA A 55 -5.49 -11.57 -23.38
C ALA A 55 -4.71 -12.90 -23.30
N MET A 56 -3.85 -13.07 -22.29
CA MET A 56 -3.07 -14.30 -22.11
C MET A 56 -3.94 -15.47 -21.67
N THR A 57 -4.93 -15.24 -20.80
CA THR A 57 -5.91 -16.26 -20.40
C THR A 57 -6.68 -16.76 -21.62
N GLY A 58 -7.16 -15.85 -22.48
CA GLY A 58 -7.84 -16.22 -23.71
C GLY A 58 -6.96 -16.97 -24.71
N ARG A 59 -5.63 -16.80 -24.69
CA ARG A 59 -4.70 -17.60 -25.49
C ARG A 59 -4.49 -18.98 -24.88
N TYR A 60 -4.26 -19.04 -23.57
CA TYR A 60 -4.13 -20.29 -22.82
C TYR A 60 -5.35 -21.20 -23.04
N GLU A 61 -6.57 -20.67 -22.86
CA GLU A 61 -7.80 -21.45 -23.01
C GLU A 61 -7.99 -21.97 -24.45
N ARG A 62 -7.65 -21.18 -25.47
CA ARG A 62 -7.70 -21.63 -26.86
C ARG A 62 -6.70 -22.76 -27.14
N THR A 63 -5.47 -22.62 -26.66
CA THR A 63 -4.45 -23.68 -26.79
C THR A 63 -4.87 -24.91 -26.02
N LYS A 64 -5.43 -24.77 -24.81
CA LYS A 64 -5.96 -25.86 -24.01
C LYS A 64 -7.11 -26.59 -24.72
N ALA A 65 -8.07 -25.86 -25.27
CA ALA A 65 -9.18 -26.45 -26.02
C ALA A 65 -8.71 -27.19 -27.30
N ARG A 66 -7.60 -26.77 -27.92
CA ARG A 66 -6.97 -27.51 -29.02
C ARG A 66 -6.32 -28.78 -28.52
N PHE A 67 -5.54 -28.69 -27.44
CA PHE A 67 -4.91 -29.84 -26.79
C PHE A 67 -5.94 -30.89 -26.38
N ASP A 68 -6.99 -30.49 -25.66
CA ASP A 68 -8.04 -31.38 -25.17
C ASP A 68 -8.73 -32.11 -26.34
N ARG A 69 -9.03 -31.41 -27.44
CA ARG A 69 -9.62 -32.04 -28.64
C ARG A 69 -8.70 -33.06 -29.30
N CYS A 70 -7.39 -32.82 -29.32
CA CYS A 70 -6.42 -33.76 -29.89
C CYS A 70 -6.34 -35.05 -29.07
N TYR A 71 -6.29 -34.94 -27.74
CA TYR A 71 -6.14 -36.09 -26.84
C TYR A 71 -7.46 -36.83 -26.60
N ALA A 72 -8.60 -36.14 -26.63
CA ALA A 72 -9.92 -36.78 -26.56
C ALA A 72 -10.16 -37.78 -27.71
N ARG A 73 -9.62 -37.51 -28.91
CA ARG A 73 -9.68 -38.47 -30.04
C ARG A 73 -8.88 -39.75 -29.80
N GLN A 74 -7.95 -39.72 -28.85
CA GLN A 74 -7.13 -40.87 -28.45
C GLN A 74 -7.69 -41.55 -27.18
N GLY A 75 -8.86 -41.11 -26.68
CA GLY A 75 -9.42 -41.59 -25.41
C GLY A 75 -8.71 -41.04 -24.17
N ILE A 76 -7.74 -40.12 -24.34
CA ILE A 76 -7.00 -39.51 -23.24
C ILE A 76 -7.74 -38.25 -22.81
N THR A 77 -8.62 -38.39 -21.81
CA THR A 77 -9.33 -37.28 -21.16
C THR A 77 -9.10 -37.31 -19.66
N PRO A 78 -9.36 -36.20 -18.94
CA PRO A 78 -9.27 -36.20 -17.48
C PRO A 78 -10.14 -37.29 -16.81
N GLU A 79 -11.26 -37.65 -17.42
CA GLU A 79 -12.22 -38.62 -16.89
C GLU A 79 -11.85 -40.07 -17.24
N ALA A 80 -11.28 -40.30 -18.43
CA ALA A 80 -10.95 -41.64 -18.92
C ALA A 80 -9.52 -42.08 -18.54
N ASP A 81 -8.57 -41.16 -18.57
CA ASP A 81 -7.15 -41.45 -18.33
C ASP A 81 -6.41 -40.18 -17.83
N ILE A 82 -6.66 -39.84 -16.57
CA ILE A 82 -6.09 -38.65 -15.93
C ILE A 82 -4.57 -38.65 -15.88
N VAL A 83 -3.94 -39.83 -15.75
CA VAL A 83 -2.48 -39.95 -15.61
C VAL A 83 -1.80 -39.57 -16.93
N ASN A 84 -2.26 -40.15 -18.05
CA ASN A 84 -1.72 -39.80 -19.36
C ASN A 84 -2.12 -38.38 -19.77
N TYR A 85 -3.32 -37.91 -19.39
CA TYR A 85 -3.72 -36.53 -19.61
C TYR A 85 -2.78 -35.53 -18.92
N ILE A 86 -2.46 -35.74 -17.63
CA ILE A 86 -1.54 -34.87 -16.89
C ILE A 86 -0.12 -34.95 -17.47
N SER A 87 0.36 -36.16 -17.78
CA SER A 87 1.68 -36.36 -18.40
C SER A 87 1.77 -35.59 -19.74
N ALA A 88 0.79 -35.77 -20.62
CA ALA A 88 0.74 -35.06 -21.90
C ALA A 88 0.63 -33.54 -21.73
N LYS A 89 -0.17 -33.06 -20.76
CA LYS A 89 -0.35 -31.63 -20.49
C LYS A 89 0.93 -30.99 -19.97
N THR A 90 1.62 -31.65 -19.04
CA THR A 90 2.87 -31.15 -18.43
C THR A 90 4.02 -31.11 -19.42
N MET A 91 4.06 -32.04 -20.37
CA MET A 91 5.06 -32.08 -21.44
C MET A 91 4.76 -31.15 -22.61
N ASN A 92 3.59 -30.50 -22.66
CA ASN A 92 3.23 -29.58 -23.74
C ASN A 92 3.90 -28.19 -23.53
N PRO A 93 4.86 -27.80 -24.39
CA PRO A 93 5.59 -26.55 -24.20
C PRO A 93 4.73 -25.31 -24.43
N GLU A 94 3.73 -25.39 -25.32
CA GLU A 94 2.86 -24.27 -25.65
C GLU A 94 1.92 -23.94 -24.48
N LEU A 95 1.31 -24.97 -23.87
CA LEU A 95 0.49 -24.80 -22.68
C LEU A 95 1.29 -24.26 -21.50
N LYS A 96 2.51 -24.78 -21.30
CA LYS A 96 3.41 -24.29 -20.26
C LYS A 96 3.78 -22.83 -20.46
N PHE A 97 4.05 -22.42 -21.71
CA PHE A 97 4.35 -21.03 -22.05
C PHE A 97 3.18 -20.10 -21.73
N TRP A 98 1.97 -20.41 -22.22
CA TRP A 98 0.81 -19.55 -22.00
C TRP A 98 0.42 -19.49 -20.52
N TYR A 99 0.49 -20.63 -19.82
CA TYR A 99 0.25 -20.66 -18.38
C TYR A 99 1.24 -19.78 -17.61
N SER A 100 2.53 -19.85 -17.95
CA SER A 100 3.55 -18.97 -17.35
C SER A 100 3.27 -17.48 -17.59
N LYS A 101 2.74 -17.12 -18.76
CA LYS A 101 2.32 -15.73 -19.06
C LYS A 101 1.11 -15.31 -18.23
N VAL A 102 0.13 -16.19 -18.04
CA VAL A 102 -1.01 -15.93 -17.14
C VAL A 102 -0.52 -15.69 -15.72
N GLU A 103 0.33 -16.57 -15.19
CA GLU A 103 0.88 -16.39 -13.84
C GLU A 103 1.67 -15.09 -13.69
N HIS A 104 2.44 -14.70 -14.70
CA HIS A 104 3.18 -13.45 -14.69
C HIS A 104 2.25 -12.24 -14.49
N PHE A 105 1.18 -12.15 -15.29
CA PHE A 105 0.26 -11.03 -15.17
C PHE A 105 -0.64 -11.10 -13.92
N GLN A 106 -0.95 -12.30 -13.42
CA GLN A 106 -1.59 -12.44 -12.10
C GLN A 106 -0.73 -11.83 -10.99
N ARG A 107 0.58 -12.07 -11.03
CA ARG A 107 1.54 -11.47 -10.08
C ARG A 107 1.62 -9.95 -10.26
N GLU A 108 1.64 -9.44 -11.49
CA GLU A 108 1.64 -7.99 -11.74
C GLU A 108 0.35 -7.31 -11.24
N VAL A 109 -0.83 -7.87 -11.53
CA VAL A 109 -2.12 -7.36 -11.03
C VAL A 109 -2.12 -7.32 -9.51
N ALA A 110 -1.68 -8.39 -8.85
CA ALA A 110 -1.57 -8.43 -7.39
C ALA A 110 -0.58 -7.40 -6.85
N ALA A 111 0.57 -7.22 -7.51
CA ALA A 111 1.60 -6.27 -7.08
C ALA A 111 1.13 -4.82 -7.20
N TYR A 112 0.61 -4.41 -8.36
CA TYR A 112 0.13 -3.03 -8.55
C TYR A 112 -1.14 -2.74 -7.73
N GLY A 113 -2.05 -3.72 -7.62
CA GLY A 113 -3.24 -3.60 -6.78
C GLY A 113 -2.88 -3.42 -5.31
N SER A 114 -2.01 -4.27 -4.76
CA SER A 114 -1.57 -4.15 -3.37
C SER A 114 -0.79 -2.87 -3.09
N ALA A 115 0.03 -2.40 -4.05
CA ALA A 115 0.69 -1.10 -3.94
C ALA A 115 -0.33 0.03 -3.82
N LEU A 116 -1.34 0.09 -4.70
CA LEU A 116 -2.39 1.11 -4.64
C LEU A 116 -3.20 1.05 -3.33
N THR A 117 -3.61 -0.15 -2.90
CA THR A 117 -4.30 -0.34 -1.62
C THR A 117 -3.43 0.09 -0.44
N GLY A 118 -2.13 -0.22 -0.47
CA GLY A 118 -1.18 0.18 0.57
C GLY A 118 -1.00 1.69 0.66
N LEU A 119 -0.93 2.39 -0.48
CA LEU A 119 -0.88 3.86 -0.49
C LEU A 119 -2.16 4.47 0.07
N GLU A 120 -3.32 3.91 -0.28
CA GLU A 120 -4.61 4.38 0.24
C GLU A 120 -4.73 4.14 1.76
N ALA A 121 -4.30 2.98 2.25
CA ALA A 121 -4.24 2.67 3.67
C ALA A 121 -3.29 3.63 4.42
N ALA A 122 -2.11 3.89 3.87
CA ALA A 122 -1.16 4.84 4.45
C ALA A 122 -1.76 6.26 4.52
N ARG A 123 -2.46 6.72 3.48
CA ARG A 123 -3.14 8.03 3.49
C ARG A 123 -4.16 8.14 4.62
N ARG A 124 -4.97 7.09 4.84
CA ARG A 124 -5.95 7.03 5.94
C ARG A 124 -5.27 7.08 7.32
N MET A 125 -4.18 6.33 7.49
CA MET A 125 -3.44 6.26 8.77
C MET A 125 -2.73 7.57 9.12
N LEU A 126 -2.22 8.28 8.11
CA LEU A 126 -1.51 9.54 8.30
C LEU A 126 -2.43 10.75 8.48
N GLY A 127 -3.75 10.55 8.42
CA GLY A 127 -4.72 11.59 8.76
C GLY A 127 -4.74 12.78 7.79
N GLU A 128 -4.30 12.62 6.54
CA GLU A 128 -4.43 13.69 5.53
C GLU A 128 -5.92 14.07 5.28
N ASP A 129 -6.85 13.15 5.57
CA ASP A 129 -8.29 13.42 5.55
C ASP A 129 -8.79 14.18 6.81
N GLY A 130 -7.96 14.32 7.86
CA GLY A 130 -8.30 14.94 9.14
C GLY A 130 -7.92 16.42 9.29
N HIS A 131 -7.20 17.01 8.33
CA HIS A 131 -6.79 18.42 8.39
C HIS A 131 -7.67 19.39 7.59
N ARG A 132 -8.73 18.90 6.95
CA ARG A 132 -9.67 19.76 6.19
C ARG A 132 -10.95 20.12 6.95
N VAL A 133 -11.14 19.62 8.17
CA VAL A 133 -12.32 19.91 9.00
C VAL A 133 -11.88 20.37 10.39
N GLN A 134 -11.47 21.65 10.51
CA GLN A 134 -11.61 22.49 11.71
C GLN A 134 -10.96 23.87 11.49
N VAL A 135 -11.63 24.77 10.74
CA VAL A 135 -11.77 26.20 11.11
C VAL A 135 -13.14 26.67 10.64
N GLU A 136 -14.20 25.97 11.04
CA GLU A 136 -15.50 26.59 11.22
C GLU A 136 -15.51 27.07 12.66
N ASN A 137 -14.95 28.26 12.91
CA ASN A 137 -15.23 29.08 14.09
C ASN A 137 -14.48 30.42 13.99
N GLY A 138 -15.23 31.48 13.69
CA GLY A 138 -14.86 32.83 14.09
C GLY A 138 -14.77 33.86 12.96
N ARG A 139 -15.92 34.38 12.51
CA ARG A 139 -16.25 35.81 12.54
C ARG A 139 -17.59 36.09 11.86
N VAL A 140 -18.65 35.92 12.64
CA VAL A 140 -19.83 36.79 12.52
C VAL A 140 -19.37 38.19 12.89
N ARG A 141 -19.23 39.10 11.91
CA ARG A 141 -19.14 40.53 12.18
C ARG A 141 -20.09 41.30 11.27
N ASN A 142 -21.32 41.36 11.75
CA ASN A 142 -22.27 42.43 11.53
C ASN A 142 -21.55 43.80 11.43
N SER A 143 -21.71 44.52 10.30
CA SER A 143 -21.46 45.95 10.22
C SER A 143 -22.24 46.57 9.07
N ARG A 144 -23.41 47.10 9.45
CA ARG A 144 -24.09 48.24 8.84
C ARG A 144 -23.09 49.36 8.47
N ARG A 145 -23.10 49.80 7.21
CA ARG A 145 -22.75 51.15 6.70
C ARG A 145 -22.80 51.09 5.16
N GLY A 146 -23.51 51.94 4.44
CA GLY A 146 -24.27 53.12 4.80
C GLY A 146 -25.17 53.54 3.64
N LEU A 147 -26.21 54.29 4.01
CA LEU A 147 -26.98 55.15 3.12
C LEU A 147 -26.01 56.05 2.32
N ASN A 148 -26.24 56.20 1.02
CA ASN A 148 -26.17 57.49 0.34
C ASN A 148 -26.90 57.43 -1.01
N ARG A 149 -27.42 58.60 -1.36
CA ARG A 149 -28.56 58.97 -2.21
C ARG A 149 -28.04 59.64 -3.48
N ALA A 150 -28.85 59.57 -4.56
CA ALA A 150 -28.97 60.51 -5.71
C ALA A 150 -29.09 59.72 -7.02
N SER A 151 -29.91 60.08 -8.00
CA SER A 151 -31.06 60.99 -8.12
C SER A 151 -31.80 60.52 -9.37
#